data_AF-A0A2S3ZLG9-F1
#
_entry.id   AF-A0A2S3ZLG9-F1
#
_cell.length_a   1.000
_cell.length_b   1.000
_cell.length_c   1.000
_cell.angle_alpha   90.00
_cell.angle_beta   90.00
_cell.angle_gamma   90.00
#
_symmetry.space_group_name_H-M   'P 1'
#
loop_
_entity.id
_entity.type
_entity.pdbx_description
1 polymer ?
#
loop_
_entity_poly.entity_id
_entity_poly.type
_entity_poly.pdbx_seq_one_letter_code
_entity_poly.pdbx_strand_id
1 'polypeptide(L)' 'MKTITIDSNAVVAFVDVFEEADLARDMGPRFTCGEVEALSEVLRAVGATAAAEYWIEAHATADEEDDQHHR' A
#
# COMPACT_ATOMS: atom_id res chain seq x y z
N MET A 1 8.43 7.50 21.01
CA MET A 1 8.50 7.79 19.56
C MET A 1 9.96 7.85 19.17
N LYS A 2 10.44 6.99 18.26
CA LYS A 2 11.79 7.09 17.72
C LYS A 2 11.74 8.04 16.53
N THR A 3 12.58 9.09 16.54
CA THR A 3 12.73 9.96 15.37
C THR A 3 13.61 9.25 14.35
N ILE A 4 13.08 9.04 13.15
CA ILE A 4 13.83 8.51 12.01
C ILE A 4 14.02 9.66 11.04
N THR A 5 15.25 9.88 10.59
CA THR A 5 15.54 10.80 9.49
C THR A 5 15.53 10.00 8.20
N ILE A 6 14.74 10.43 7.22
CA ILE A 6 14.62 9.77 5.92
C ILE A 6 15.11 10.76 4.85
N ASP A 7 15.92 10.28 3.91
CA ASP A 7 16.33 11.05 2.73
C ASP A 7 15.11 11.29 1.83
N SER A 8 14.81 12.56 1.52
CA SER A 8 13.69 12.93 0.67
C SER A 8 13.79 12.32 -0.74
N ASN A 9 14.98 12.12 -1.29
CA ASN A 9 15.13 11.47 -2.60
C ASN A 9 14.74 9.99 -2.54
N ALA A 10 15.02 9.33 -1.42
CA ALA A 10 14.59 7.95 -1.21
C ALA A 10 13.07 7.86 -1.05
N VAL A 11 12.44 8.85 -0.39
CA VAL A 11 10.97 8.93 -0.30
C VAL A 11 10.34 9.15 -1.67
N VAL A 12 10.86 10.08 -2.46
CA VAL A 12 10.35 10.34 -3.82
C VAL A 12 10.43 9.07 -4.67
N ALA A 13 11.59 8.41 -4.73
CA ALA A 13 11.75 7.18 -5.49
C ALA A 13 10.83 6.05 -5.01
N PHE A 14 10.55 5.97 -3.71
CA PHE A 14 9.58 5.03 -3.16
C PHE A 14 8.16 5.37 -3.62
N VAL A 15 7.74 6.62 -3.48
CA VAL A 15 6.40 7.06 -3.90
C VAL A 15 6.21 6.84 -5.39
N ASP A 16 7.17 7.21 -6.23
CA ASP A 16 7.11 7.04 -7.69
C ASP A 16 6.84 5.58 -8.09
N VAL A 17 7.39 4.61 -7.35
CA VAL A 17 7.14 3.18 -7.62
C VAL A 17 5.75 2.75 -7.12
N PHE A 18 5.39 3.18 -5.91
CA PHE A 18 4.19 2.70 -5.22
C PHE A 18 2.93 3.51 -5.52
N GLU A 19 3.01 4.62 -6.25
CA GLU A 19 1.84 5.36 -6.74
C GLU A 19 1.25 4.77 -8.03
N GLU A 20 1.98 3.86 -8.68
CA GLU A 20 1.53 3.20 -9.91
C GLU A 20 0.37 2.23 -9.63
N ALA A 21 -0.83 2.60 -10.08
CA ALA A 21 -2.05 1.82 -9.86
C ALA A 21 -1.97 0.40 -10.45
N ASP A 22 -1.29 0.22 -11.58
CA ASP A 22 -1.09 -1.11 -12.19
C ASP A 22 -0.25 -2.03 -11.29
N LEU A 23 0.76 -1.48 -10.61
CA LEU A 23 1.54 -2.25 -9.64
C LEU A 23 0.69 -2.64 -8.44
N ALA A 24 -0.09 -1.70 -7.90
CA ALA A 24 -1.01 -1.98 -6.80
C ALA A 24 -2.00 -3.08 -7.17
N ARG A 25 -2.59 -3.04 -8.37
CA ARG A 25 -3.50 -4.05 -8.89
C ARG A 25 -2.84 -5.43 -9.00
N ASP A 26 -1.63 -5.50 -9.54
CA ASP A 26 -0.96 -6.78 -9.81
C ASP A 26 -0.36 -7.43 -8.54
N MET A 27 0.03 -6.61 -7.56
CA MET A 27 0.75 -7.04 -6.36
C MET A 27 -0.07 -6.97 -5.08
N GLY A 28 -1.04 -6.07 -4.97
CA GLY A 28 -1.92 -5.93 -3.80
C GLY A 28 -2.53 -7.26 -3.33
N PRO A 29 -3.06 -8.10 -4.24
CA PRO A 29 -3.55 -9.45 -3.90
C PRO A 29 -2.54 -10.40 -3.25
N ARG A 30 -1.23 -10.13 -3.39
CA ARG A 30 -0.16 -11.02 -2.90
C ARG A 30 0.40 -10.59 -1.56
N PHE A 31 0.06 -9.39 -1.11
CA PHE A 31 0.46 -8.90 0.19
C PHE A 31 -0.49 -9.47 1.25
N THR A 32 -0.03 -9.55 2.48
CA THR A 32 -0.93 -9.73 3.64
C THR A 32 -1.59 -8.41 4.02
N CYS A 33 -2.74 -8.44 4.70
CA CYS A 33 -3.42 -7.22 5.14
C CYS A 33 -2.49 -6.29 5.93
N GLY A 34 -1.67 -6.84 6.83
CA GLY A 34 -0.72 -6.05 7.62
C GLY A 34 0.39 -5.39 6.79
N GLU A 35 0.81 -6.02 5.69
CA GLU A 35 1.80 -5.42 4.78
C GLU A 35 1.19 -4.28 3.96
N VAL A 36 -0.04 -4.44 3.47
CA VAL A 36 -0.75 -3.39 2.73
C VAL A 36 -1.11 -2.21 3.64
N GLU A 37 -1.54 -2.47 4.87
CA GLU A 37 -1.79 -1.44 5.87
C GLU A 37 -0.52 -0.64 6.16
N ALA A 38 0.60 -1.31 6.44
CA ALA A 38 1.87 -0.64 6.72
C ALA A 38 2.36 0.20 5.53
N LEU A 39 2.26 -0.32 4.31
CA LEU A 39 2.56 0.42 3.08
C LEU A 39 1.69 1.67 2.94
N SER A 40 0.37 1.50 3.14
CA SER A 40 -0.61 2.58 3.02
C SER A 40 -0.41 3.66 4.06
N GLU A 41 0.01 3.30 5.28
CA GLU A 41 0.39 4.27 6.32
C GLU A 41 1.59 5.12 5.90
N VAL A 42 2.63 4.51 5.32
CA VAL A 42 3.78 5.27 4.80
C VAL A 42 3.36 6.22 3.70
N LEU A 43 2.57 5.75 2.72
CA LEU A 43 2.07 6.57 1.61
C LEU A 43 1.24 7.77 2.11
N ARG A 44 0.34 7.56 3.08
CA ARG A 44 -0.41 8.65 3.71
C ARG A 44 0.49 9.63 4.46
N ALA A 45 1.49 9.13 5.19
CA ALA A 45 2.42 9.96 5.95
C ALA A 45 3.24 10.91 5.07
N VAL A 46 3.50 10.51 3.81
CA VAL A 46 4.23 11.33 2.83
C VAL A 46 3.30 12.11 1.88
N GLY A 47 1.98 12.05 2.10
CA GLY A 47 0.97 12.82 1.35
C GLY A 47 0.42 12.12 0.09
N ALA A 48 0.86 10.90 -0.21
CA ALA A 48 0.39 10.10 -1.34
C ALA A 48 -0.89 9.32 -1.00
N THR A 49 -1.93 10.03 -0.53
CA THR A 49 -3.15 9.40 -0.02
C THR A 49 -3.91 8.58 -1.07
N ALA A 50 -3.97 9.05 -2.32
CA ALA A 50 -4.65 8.32 -3.40
C ALA A 50 -3.96 6.98 -3.69
N ALA A 51 -2.63 6.95 -3.71
CA ALA A 51 -1.87 5.70 -3.84
C ALA A 51 -2.18 4.73 -2.70
N ALA A 52 -2.26 5.23 -1.46
CA ALA A 52 -2.63 4.40 -0.31
C ALA A 52 -4.03 3.78 -0.45
N GLU A 53 -4.99 4.51 -1.03
CA GLU A 53 -6.33 3.98 -1.31
C GLU A 53 -6.29 2.89 -2.38
N TYR A 54 -5.54 3.07 -3.46
CA TYR A 54 -5.38 2.05 -4.50
C TYR A 54 -4.82 0.74 -3.96
N TRP A 55 -3.83 0.80 -3.06
CA TRP A 55 -3.26 -0.40 -2.46
C TRP A 55 -4.26 -1.15 -1.57
N ILE A 56 -5.05 -0.42 -0.79
CA ILE A 56 -6.11 -1.02 0.05
C ILE A 56 -7.20 -1.66 -0.82
N GLU A 57 -7.68 -0.96 -1.84
CA GLU A 57 -8.73 -1.45 -2.75
C GLU A 57 -8.27 -2.66 -3.56
N ALA A 58 -7.04 -2.61 -4.11
CA ALA A 58 -6.49 -3.71 -4.88
C ALA A 58 -6.29 -4.98 -4.05
N HIS A 59 -5.90 -4.82 -2.78
CA HIS A 59 -5.79 -5.95 -1.85
C HIS A 59 -7.17 -6.51 -1.48
N ALA A 60 -8.10 -5.63 -1.09
CA ALA A 60 -9.46 -6.04 -0.73
C ALA A 60 -10.19 -6.78 -1.86
N THR A 61 -9.94 -6.41 -3.12
CA THR A 61 -10.55 -7.09 -4.29
C THR A 61 -10.16 -8.57 -4.37
N ALA A 62 -8.95 -8.93 -3.96
CA ALA A 62 -8.51 -10.33 -3.94
C ALA A 62 -8.87 -11.05 -2.64
N ASP A 63 -8.90 -10.35 -1.52
CA ASP A 63 -9.45 -10.90 -0.28
C ASP A 63 -10.92 -11.29 -0.48
N GLU A 64 -11.73 -10.50 -1.21
CA GLU A 64 -13.10 -10.87 -1.58
C GLU A 64 -13.19 -12.13 -2.48
N GLU A 65 -12.17 -12.42 -3.28
CA GLU A 65 -12.12 -13.62 -4.13
C GLU A 65 -11.65 -14.89 -3.37
N ASP A 66 -10.82 -14.74 -2.33
CA ASP A 66 -10.36 -15.84 -1.46
C ASP A 66 -11.16 -15.97 -0.14
N ASP A 67 -12.04 -15.00 0.17
CA ASP A 67 -12.97 -15.03 1.32
C ASP A 67 -14.16 -15.98 1.09
N GLN A 68 -13.83 -17.25 0.89
CA GLN A 68 -14.67 -18.37 1.34
C GLN A 68 -14.73 -18.49 2.87
N HIS A 69 -14.45 -17.42 3.61
CA HIS A 69 -14.64 -17.31 5.05
C HIS A 69 -15.98 -16.61 5.39
N HIS A 70 -17.06 -17.05 4.75
CA HIS A 70 -18.39 -16.99 5.36
C HIS A 70 -18.43 -17.88 6.61
N ARG A 71 -18.49 -17.26 7.78
CA ARG A 71 -19.36 -17.71 8.89
C ARG A 71 -19.62 -16.61 9.90
#